data_AF-A0A7Y3M931-F1
#
_entry.id   AF-A0A7Y3M931-F1
#
_cell.length_a   1.000
_cell.length_b   1.000
_cell.length_c   1.000
_cell.angle_alpha   90.00
_cell.angle_beta   90.00
_cell.angle_gamma   90.00
#
_symmetry.space_group_name_H-M   'P 1'
#
loop_
_entity.id
_entity.type
_entity.pdbx_description
1 polymer ?
#
loop_
_entity_poly.entity_id
_entity_poly.type
_entity_poly.pdbx_seq_one_letter_code
_entity_poly.pdbx_strand_id
1 'polypeptide(L)'
;MKKTIFRFISSLLLLTLLATPAMAKTSIEAAEAEPAGPLTDIFVMRPLGLVMLGVGTALFIPAAGLTAITRPKEIRVPFNYLVREPARFVFVDPIASH
;
A
#
# COMPACT_ATOMS: atom_id res chain seq x y z
N MET A 1 9.84 27.09 16.42
CA MET A 1 10.08 25.68 16.77
C MET A 1 9.10 24.69 16.14
N LYS A 2 7.78 24.94 16.12
CA LYS A 2 6.81 24.01 15.46
C LYS A 2 7.11 23.72 13.98
N LYS A 3 7.57 24.73 13.23
CA LYS A 3 7.89 24.60 11.79
C LYS A 3 9.16 23.78 11.51
N THR A 4 10.14 23.77 12.40
CA THR A 4 11.38 22.98 12.26
C THR A 4 11.14 21.52 12.58
N ILE A 5 10.34 21.23 13.61
CA ILE A 5 9.91 19.87 13.95
C ILE A 5 9.07 19.28 12.82
N PHE A 6 8.12 20.04 12.27
CA PHE A 6 7.29 19.59 11.15
C PHE A 6 8.13 19.29 9.89
N ARG A 7 9.14 20.11 9.60
CA ARG A 7 10.08 19.87 8.49
C ARG A 7 10.91 18.60 8.70
N PHE A 8 11.37 18.35 9.93
CA PHE A 8 12.14 17.16 10.26
C PHE A 8 11.31 15.87 10.13
N ILE A 9 10.07 15.89 10.63
CA ILE A 9 9.12 14.77 10.48
C ILE A 9 8.81 14.53 8.99
N SER A 10 8.57 15.60 8.22
CA SER A 10 8.29 15.49 6.79
C SER A 10 9.47 14.91 6.01
N SER A 11 10.71 15.32 6.31
CA SER A 11 11.89 14.75 5.66
C SER A 11 12.11 13.30 6.03
N LEU A 12 11.86 12.92 7.29
CA LEU A 12 11.96 11.54 7.74
C LEU A 12 10.91 10.66 7.03
N LEU A 13 9.70 11.17 6.88
CA LEU A 13 8.60 10.49 6.20
C LEU A 13 8.86 10.35 4.69
N LEU A 14 9.44 11.36 4.03
CA LEU A 14 9.89 11.20 2.64
C LEU A 14 10.99 10.15 2.48
N LEU A 15 11.94 10.11 3.42
CA LEU A 15 13.06 9.17 3.38
C LEU A 15 12.58 7.71 3.54
N THR A 16 11.60 7.49 4.42
CA THR A 16 11.02 6.14 4.62
C THR A 16 10.21 5.69 3.40
N LEU A 17 9.48 6.58 2.72
CA LEU A 17 8.77 6.28 1.47
C LEU A 17 9.71 5.88 0.32
N LEU A 18 10.89 6.48 0.24
CA LEU A 18 11.89 6.16 -0.80
C LEU A 18 12.57 4.80 -0.58
N ALA A 19 12.70 4.36 0.67
CA ALA A 19 13.32 3.07 1.02
C ALA A 19 12.35 1.89 1.01
N THR A 20 11.03 2.13 0.99
CA THR A 20 10.01 1.07 1.11
C THR A 20 9.87 0.10 -0.08
N PRO A 21 10.02 0.49 -1.36
CA PRO A 21 9.65 -0.40 -2.46
C PRO A 21 10.56 -1.64 -2.56
N ALA A 22 11.79 -1.58 -2.06
CA ALA A 22 12.70 -2.73 -2.02
C ALA A 22 12.34 -3.75 -0.90
N MET A 23 11.76 -3.28 0.21
CA MET A 23 11.36 -4.12 1.35
C MET A 23 9.98 -4.77 1.14
N ALA A 24 9.11 -4.14 0.34
CA ALA A 24 7.77 -4.66 0.07
C ALA A 24 7.78 -6.02 -0.65
N LYS A 25 8.78 -6.28 -1.48
CA LYS A 25 8.90 -7.57 -2.19
C LYS A 25 9.30 -8.71 -1.25
N THR A 26 10.08 -8.45 -0.21
CA THR A 26 10.61 -9.49 0.69
C THR A 26 9.63 -9.87 1.81
N SER A 27 8.75 -8.95 2.23
CA SER A 27 7.77 -9.23 3.29
C SER A 27 6.57 -10.03 2.82
N ILE A 28 6.18 -9.93 1.54
CA ILE A 28 5.06 -10.69 0.97
C ILE A 28 5.41 -12.18 0.90
N GLU A 29 6.68 -12.52 0.66
CA GLU A 29 7.14 -13.90 0.52
C GLU A 29 7.45 -14.57 1.88
N ALA A 30 7.64 -13.78 2.94
CA ALA A 30 7.92 -14.27 4.30
C ALA A 30 6.69 -14.27 5.23
N ALA A 31 5.53 -13.82 4.75
CA ALA A 31 4.29 -13.80 5.52
C ALA A 31 3.49 -15.08 5.29
N GLU A 32 4.00 -16.22 5.76
CA GLU A 32 3.12 -17.31 6.18
C GLU A 32 2.46 -16.83 7.49
N ALA A 33 1.40 -16.03 7.33
CA ALA A 33 0.67 -15.48 8.46
C ALA A 33 -0.20 -16.58 9.06
N GLU A 34 -0.02 -16.88 10.34
CA GLU A 34 -0.99 -17.64 11.11
C GLU A 34 -2.40 -17.07 10.86
N PRO A 35 -3.41 -17.89 10.54
CA PRO A 35 -4.73 -17.42 10.15
C PRO A 35 -5.29 -16.57 11.28
N ALA A 36 -5.38 -15.26 11.03
CA ALA A 36 -5.96 -14.30 11.94
C ALA A 36 -7.39 -14.75 12.28
N GLY A 37 -7.73 -14.84 13.57
CA GLY A 37 -9.08 -15.25 13.99
C GLY A 37 -10.17 -14.40 13.30
N PRO A 38 -11.39 -14.93 13.06
CA PRO A 38 -12.41 -14.25 12.26
C PRO A 38 -12.76 -12.82 12.73
N LEU A 39 -12.60 -12.57 14.04
CA LEU A 39 -12.82 -11.26 14.64
C LEU A 39 -11.71 -10.24 14.33
N THR A 40 -10.44 -10.67 14.28
CA THR A 40 -9.33 -9.77 13.95
C THR A 40 -9.36 -9.37 12.47
N ASP A 41 -9.81 -10.28 11.58
CA ASP A 41 -10.04 -9.94 10.17
C ASP A 41 -11.07 -8.81 10.02
N ILE A 42 -12.21 -8.93 10.69
CA ILE A 42 -13.31 -7.97 10.57
C ILE A 42 -12.99 -6.62 11.22
N PHE A 43 -12.46 -6.64 12.44
CA PHE A 43 -12.27 -5.42 13.24
C PHE A 43 -10.94 -4.70 12.99
N VAL A 44 -9.93 -5.40 12.48
CA VAL A 44 -8.58 -4.83 12.30
C VAL A 44 -8.16 -4.87 10.84
N MET A 45 -8.18 -6.05 10.20
CA MET A 45 -7.66 -6.19 8.83
C MET A 45 -8.51 -5.46 7.80
N ARG A 46 -9.84 -5.51 7.89
CA ARG A 46 -10.73 -4.80 6.93
C ARG A 46 -10.63 -3.28 7.00
N PRO A 47 -10.72 -2.63 8.18
CA PRO A 47 -10.50 -1.19 8.28
C PRO A 47 -9.10 -0.79 7.80
N LEU A 48 -8.08 -1.56 8.18
CA LEU A 48 -6.71 -1.29 7.75
C LEU A 48 -6.55 -1.44 6.23
N GLY A 49 -7.13 -2.48 5.65
CA GLY A 49 -7.14 -2.72 4.21
C GLY A 49 -7.86 -1.60 3.45
N LEU A 50 -8.98 -1.09 3.95
CA LEU A 50 -9.67 0.07 3.38
C LEU A 50 -8.81 1.34 3.41
N VAL A 51 -8.12 1.59 4.53
CA VAL A 51 -7.19 2.73 4.64
C VAL A 51 -6.05 2.56 3.63
N MET A 52 -5.45 1.38 3.55
CA MET A 52 -4.36 1.11 2.62
C MET A 52 -4.80 1.18 1.15
N LEU A 53 -6.03 0.74 0.83
CA LEU A 53 -6.62 0.91 -0.48
C LEU A 53 -6.80 2.39 -0.84
N GLY A 54 -7.25 3.20 0.13
CA GLY A 54 -7.35 4.65 -0.04
C GLY A 54 -5.99 5.30 -0.31
N VAL A 55 -4.96 4.91 0.45
CA VAL A 55 -3.59 5.38 0.26
C VAL A 55 -3.04 4.93 -1.10
N GLY A 56 -3.19 3.67 -1.47
CA GLY A 56 -2.77 3.13 -2.78
C GLY A 56 -3.44 3.84 -3.94
N THR A 57 -4.76 4.09 -3.84
CA THR A 57 -5.51 4.86 -4.84
C THR A 57 -5.05 6.31 -4.95
N ALA A 58 -4.71 6.95 -3.83
CA ALA A 58 -4.14 8.30 -3.85
C ALA A 58 -2.74 8.33 -4.50
N LEU A 59 -1.90 7.33 -4.21
CA LEU A 59 -0.56 7.17 -4.79
C LEU A 59 -0.59 6.75 -6.26
N PHE A 60 -1.69 6.17 -6.74
CA PHE A 60 -1.86 5.84 -8.15
C PHE A 60 -1.80 7.07 -9.04
N ILE A 61 -2.30 8.24 -8.61
CA ILE A 61 -2.30 9.46 -9.44
C ILE A 61 -0.89 9.88 -9.86
N PRO A 62 0.08 10.12 -8.94
CA PRO A 62 1.44 10.46 -9.33
C PRO A 62 2.16 9.30 -10.04
N ALA A 63 1.92 8.04 -9.64
CA ALA A 63 2.50 6.88 -10.30
C ALA A 63 2.06 6.76 -11.76
N ALA A 64 0.76 6.89 -12.01
CA ALA A 64 0.17 6.88 -13.35
C ALA A 64 0.68 8.05 -14.19
N GLY A 65 0.86 9.24 -13.61
CA GLY A 65 1.47 10.38 -14.29
C GLY A 65 2.90 10.08 -14.75
N LEU A 66 3.73 9.50 -13.86
CA LEU A 66 5.10 9.11 -14.21
C LEU A 66 5.13 7.99 -15.26
N THR A 67 4.27 6.99 -15.14
CA THR A 67 4.16 5.89 -16.11
C THR A 67 3.63 6.39 -17.45
N ALA A 68 2.70 7.34 -17.49
CA ALA A 68 2.20 7.91 -18.74
C ALA A 68 3.31 8.64 -19.53
N ILE A 69 4.23 9.31 -18.83
CA ILE A 69 5.37 10.00 -19.44
C ILE A 69 6.46 9.02 -19.88
N THR A 70 6.78 8.02 -19.05
CA THR A 70 7.93 7.14 -19.29
C THR A 70 7.57 5.88 -20.10
N ARG A 71 6.42 5.26 -19.82
CA ARG A 71 5.97 3.97 -20.37
C ARG A 71 4.45 3.90 -20.50
N PRO A 72 3.83 4.68 -21.40
CA PRO A 72 2.37 4.86 -21.44
C PRO A 72 1.57 3.57 -21.67
N LYS A 73 2.15 2.57 -22.34
CA LYS A 73 1.51 1.26 -22.58
C LYS A 73 1.38 0.41 -21.32
N GLU A 74 2.15 0.72 -20.27
CA GLU A 74 2.23 -0.05 -19.03
C GLU A 74 1.39 0.55 -17.89
N ILE A 75 0.50 1.50 -18.16
CA ILE A 75 -0.31 2.18 -17.11
C ILE A 75 -1.20 1.22 -16.29
N ARG A 76 -1.49 0.04 -16.86
CA ARG A 76 -2.22 -1.03 -16.17
C ARG A 76 -1.43 -1.63 -15.01
N VAL A 77 -0.09 -1.57 -15.05
CA VAL A 77 0.79 -2.11 -14.02
C VAL A 77 0.60 -1.39 -12.68
N PRO A 78 0.78 -0.06 -12.56
CA PRO A 78 0.56 0.63 -11.30
C PRO A 78 -0.91 0.54 -10.85
N PHE A 79 -1.87 0.51 -11.78
CA PHE A 79 -3.28 0.32 -11.42
C PHE A 79 -3.54 -1.05 -10.76
N ASN A 80 -2.95 -2.12 -11.31
CA ASN A 80 -3.11 -3.46 -10.76
C ASN A 80 -2.55 -3.56 -9.34
N TYR A 81 -1.32 -3.07 -9.13
CA TYR A 81 -0.64 -3.17 -7.83
C TYR A 81 -1.15 -2.21 -6.76
N LEU A 82 -1.58 -0.99 -7.13
CA LEU A 82 -1.95 0.03 -6.15
C LEU A 82 -3.45 0.06 -5.84
N VAL A 83 -4.28 -0.49 -6.73
CA VAL A 83 -5.74 -0.41 -6.62
C VAL A 83 -6.37 -1.79 -6.70
N ARG A 84 -6.14 -2.53 -7.78
CA ARG A 84 -6.89 -3.77 -8.07
C ARG A 84 -6.59 -4.90 -7.08
N GLU A 85 -5.32 -5.22 -6.88
CA GLU A 85 -4.90 -6.29 -5.96
C GLU A 85 -5.25 -5.96 -4.51
N PRO A 86 -4.95 -4.76 -3.98
CA PRO A 86 -5.39 -4.37 -2.64
C PRO A 86 -6.91 -4.42 -2.46
N ALA A 87 -7.69 -4.00 -3.46
CA ALA A 87 -9.15 -4.07 -3.39
C ALA A 87 -9.64 -5.52 -3.30
N ARG A 88 -8.95 -6.46 -3.94
CA ARG A 88 -9.28 -7.89 -3.84
C ARG A 88 -9.17 -8.39 -2.42
N PHE A 89 -8.13 -8.01 -1.67
CA PHE A 89 -7.94 -8.41 -0.27
C PHE A 89 -8.94 -7.77 0.70
N VAL A 90 -9.53 -6.64 0.32
CA VAL A 90 -10.55 -5.97 1.14
C VAL A 90 -11.94 -6.58 0.94
N PHE A 91 -12.28 -6.93 -0.31
CA PHE A 91 -13.66 -7.25 -0.70
C PHE A 91 -13.91 -8.69 -1.12
N VAL A 92 -12.89 -9.42 -1.57
CA VAL A 92 -13.05 -10.74 -2.22
C VAL A 92 -12.37 -11.84 -1.41
N ASP A 93 -11.07 -11.72 -1.14
CA ASP A 93 -10.28 -12.73 -0.41
C ASP A 93 -9.85 -12.19 0.95
N PRO A 94 -10.47 -12.64 2.07
CA PRO A 94 -10.03 -12.25 3.39
C PRO A 94 -8.63 -12.81 3.68
N ILE A 95 -7.79 -12.01 4.32
CA ILE A 95 -6.41 -12.39 4.65
C ILE A 95 -6.39 -13.59 5.62
N ALA A 96 -7.45 -13.76 6.42
CA ALA A 96 -7.61 -14.85 7.37
C ALA A 96 -7.92 -16.24 6.77
N SER A 97 -8.22 -16.36 5.48
CA SER A 97 -8.58 -17.66 4.86
C SER A 97 -7.42 -18.45 4.28
N HIS A 98 -6.18 -18.00 4.47
CA HIS A 98 -4.96 -18.63 3.96
C HIS A 98 -3.92 -18.79 5.07
#